data_AF-A0A5P0JIU8-F1
#
_entry.id   AF-A0A5P0JIU8-F1
#
_cell.length_a   1.000
_cell.length_b   1.000
_cell.length_c   1.000
_cell.angle_alpha   90.00
_cell.angle_beta   90.00
_cell.angle_gamma   90.00
#
_symmetry.space_group_name_H-M   'P 1'
#
loop_
_entity.id
_entity.type
_entity.pdbx_description
1 polymer ?
#
loop_
_entity_poly.entity_id
_entity_poly.type
_entity_poly.pdbx_seq_one_letter_code
_entity_poly.pdbx_strand_id
1 'polypeptide(L)'
;IYLTSQWFPQRNRASIMGLFYMGAPLALTLGSPLSGALLEMHGFMGHPGWFWMFVIEGLLAVGAGVFTFFWLDDTPEQARFLSKQEKTLLINQLASEEQQKVTSRLSDALRNGRVWQLAIIYLTIQVAVYGLIFFLPTQVAALLGTKVGFTASVVTAIPWVAALFGTWLIPRYSDKTGERRNVAALTLLAAGIGIGLSGLLSPVMAIVALCVAAIGFIAVQPVFWTMPTQLLSGTALAAGIGFVNLFGAVGGFIAPILRVKAETLFASDAAGLLTLAAVAVIGSLIIFTLRV
;
A
#
# COMPACT_ATOMS: atom_id res chain seq x y z
N ILE A 1 7.82 -1.82 -9.52
CA ILE A 1 7.85 -0.76 -10.56
C ILE A 1 8.88 -1.04 -11.65
N TYR A 2 10.17 -1.14 -11.32
CA TYR A 2 11.21 -1.42 -12.32
C TYR A 2 11.01 -2.77 -13.04
N LEU A 3 10.91 -3.89 -12.30
CA LEU A 3 10.73 -5.23 -12.88
C LEU A 3 9.47 -5.31 -13.78
N THR A 4 8.35 -4.80 -13.30
CA THR A 4 7.10 -4.71 -14.07
C THR A 4 7.24 -3.86 -15.35
N SER A 5 8.15 -2.88 -15.37
CA SER A 5 8.41 -2.08 -16.59
C SER A 5 9.26 -2.83 -17.62
N GLN A 6 10.14 -3.73 -17.17
CA GLN A 6 10.96 -4.56 -18.05
C GLN A 6 10.22 -5.77 -18.62
N TRP A 7 9.20 -6.27 -17.93
CA TRP A 7 8.50 -7.49 -18.34
C TRP A 7 7.19 -7.23 -19.08
N PHE A 8 6.60 -6.04 -18.96
CA PHE A 8 5.25 -5.80 -19.46
C PHE A 8 5.12 -4.51 -20.29
N PRO A 9 4.45 -4.58 -21.46
CA PRO A 9 4.12 -3.39 -22.26
C PRO A 9 3.27 -2.39 -21.49
N GLN A 10 3.39 -1.09 -21.81
CA GLN A 10 2.70 -0.01 -21.11
C GLN A 10 1.19 -0.26 -20.90
N ARG A 11 0.52 -0.81 -21.92
CA ARG A 11 -0.92 -1.10 -21.90
C ARG A 11 -1.34 -2.07 -20.77
N ASN A 12 -0.46 -2.99 -20.39
CA ASN A 12 -0.79 -4.06 -19.43
C ASN A 12 -0.23 -3.79 -18.03
N ARG A 13 0.69 -2.80 -17.89
CA ARG A 13 1.37 -2.50 -16.62
C ARG A 13 0.41 -2.20 -15.47
N ALA A 14 -0.66 -1.44 -15.71
CA ALA A 14 -1.61 -1.06 -14.66
C ALA A 14 -2.31 -2.28 -14.03
N SER A 15 -2.73 -3.25 -14.85
CA SER A 15 -3.39 -4.47 -14.36
C SER A 15 -2.45 -5.35 -13.52
N ILE A 16 -1.20 -5.47 -13.97
CA ILE A 16 -0.18 -6.30 -13.29
C ILE A 16 0.30 -5.65 -12.01
N MET A 17 0.41 -4.32 -11.99
CA MET A 17 0.62 -3.58 -10.75
C MET A 17 -0.51 -3.80 -9.76
N GLY A 18 -1.77 -3.83 -10.22
CA GLY A 18 -2.90 -4.21 -9.38
C GLY A 18 -2.70 -5.57 -8.71
N LEU A 19 -2.27 -6.58 -9.47
CA LEU A 19 -1.97 -7.91 -8.93
C LEU A 19 -0.79 -7.88 -7.93
N PHE A 20 0.26 -7.12 -8.22
CA PHE A 20 1.38 -6.92 -7.30
C PHE A 20 0.95 -6.28 -5.98
N TYR A 21 0.08 -5.25 -6.04
CA TYR A 21 -0.47 -4.59 -4.86
C TYR A 21 -1.39 -5.48 -4.03
N MET A 22 -2.02 -6.51 -4.61
CA MET A 22 -2.76 -7.52 -3.84
C MET A 22 -1.85 -8.38 -2.95
N GLY A 23 -0.55 -8.43 -3.23
CA GLY A 23 0.42 -9.16 -2.41
C GLY A 23 0.49 -8.61 -0.97
N ALA A 24 0.39 -7.30 -0.78
CA ALA A 24 0.46 -6.67 0.54
C ALA A 24 -0.70 -7.08 1.47
N PRO A 25 -1.99 -6.91 1.11
CA PRO A 25 -3.09 -7.37 1.96
C PRO A 25 -3.11 -8.89 2.13
N LEU A 26 -2.68 -9.67 1.13
CA LEU A 26 -2.54 -11.12 1.28
C LEU A 26 -1.48 -11.50 2.32
N ALA A 27 -0.31 -10.85 2.26
CA ALA A 27 0.77 -11.05 3.23
C ALA A 27 0.31 -10.64 4.64
N LEU A 28 -0.42 -9.54 4.80
CA LEU A 28 -0.93 -9.10 6.10
C LEU A 28 -2.04 -10.02 6.64
N THR A 29 -2.88 -10.57 5.76
CA THR A 29 -3.95 -11.52 6.11
C THR A 29 -3.38 -12.80 6.68
N LEU A 30 -2.33 -13.35 6.07
CA LEU A 30 -1.71 -14.61 6.50
C LEU A 30 -0.65 -14.38 7.58
N GLY A 31 0.10 -13.29 7.46
CA GLY A 31 1.17 -12.91 8.37
C GLY A 31 0.65 -12.57 9.76
N SER A 32 -0.47 -11.82 9.88
CA SER A 32 -0.95 -11.41 11.21
C SER A 32 -1.24 -12.60 12.14
N PRO A 33 -2.05 -13.62 11.74
CA PRO A 33 -2.30 -14.80 12.57
C PRO A 33 -1.04 -15.64 12.82
N LEU A 34 -0.17 -15.79 11.81
CA LEU A 34 1.09 -16.52 11.95
C LEU A 34 1.97 -15.86 13.02
N SER A 35 2.23 -14.55 12.91
CA SER A 35 2.99 -13.80 13.90
C SER A 35 2.33 -13.85 15.28
N GLY A 36 0.99 -13.78 15.34
CA GLY A 36 0.23 -13.91 16.58
C GLY A 36 0.43 -15.26 17.28
N ALA A 37 0.42 -16.36 16.53
CA ALA A 37 0.70 -17.70 17.06
C ALA A 37 2.14 -17.84 17.56
N LEU A 38 3.10 -17.27 16.82
CA LEU A 38 4.52 -17.30 17.20
C LEU A 38 4.80 -16.49 18.47
N LEU A 39 4.10 -15.38 18.69
CA LEU A 39 4.20 -14.61 19.93
C LEU A 39 3.74 -15.39 21.18
N GLU A 40 2.83 -16.35 21.01
CA GLU A 40 2.36 -17.22 22.10
C GLU A 40 3.35 -18.34 22.46
N MET A 41 4.39 -18.59 21.65
CA MET A 41 5.47 -19.54 21.95
C MET A 41 6.43 -19.02 23.05
N HIS A 42 5.98 -18.11 23.90
CA HIS A 42 6.76 -17.58 25.00
C HIS A 42 7.12 -18.70 26.00
N GLY A 43 8.41 -18.85 26.30
CA GLY A 43 8.92 -19.92 27.17
C GLY A 43 9.27 -21.21 26.43
N PHE A 44 8.96 -21.33 25.14
CA PHE A 44 9.41 -22.45 24.32
C PHE A 44 10.95 -22.41 24.19
N MET A 45 11.60 -23.48 24.64
CA MET A 45 13.06 -23.57 24.82
C MET A 45 13.68 -22.41 25.61
N GLY A 46 12.94 -21.82 26.56
CA GLY A 46 13.43 -20.72 27.41
C GLY A 46 13.57 -19.37 26.70
N HIS A 47 13.08 -19.23 25.46
CA HIS A 47 13.15 -18.00 24.69
C HIS A 47 11.80 -17.25 24.69
N PRO A 48 11.81 -15.91 24.53
CA PRO A 48 10.58 -15.14 24.39
C PRO A 48 9.93 -15.38 23.02
N GLY A 49 8.60 -15.31 22.91
CA GLY A 49 7.88 -15.59 21.66
C GLY A 49 8.32 -14.75 20.45
N TRP A 50 8.73 -13.49 20.66
CA TRP A 50 9.25 -12.64 19.57
C TRP A 50 10.54 -13.20 18.93
N PHE A 51 11.34 -13.97 19.67
CA PHE A 51 12.52 -14.63 19.12
C PHE A 51 12.11 -15.67 18.06
N TRP A 52 11.12 -16.51 18.39
CA TRP A 52 10.59 -17.52 17.47
C TRP A 52 9.91 -16.89 16.26
N MET A 53 9.23 -15.77 16.45
CA MET A 53 8.67 -14.98 15.35
C MET A 53 9.74 -14.59 14.34
N PHE A 54 10.85 -13.95 14.77
CA PHE A 54 11.92 -13.56 13.84
C PHE A 54 12.66 -14.75 13.24
N VAL A 55 12.90 -15.82 14.00
CA VAL A 55 13.62 -16.99 13.49
C VAL A 55 12.79 -17.70 12.42
N ILE A 56 11.52 -18.02 12.71
CA ILE A 56 10.69 -18.79 11.79
C ILE A 56 10.32 -17.97 10.56
N GLU A 57 9.84 -16.73 10.73
CA GLU A 57 9.50 -15.88 9.60
C GLU A 57 10.73 -15.47 8.80
N GLY A 58 11.85 -15.23 9.48
CA GLY A 58 13.13 -14.95 8.83
C GLY A 58 13.63 -16.12 7.99
N LEU A 59 13.55 -17.36 8.50
CA LEU A 59 13.90 -18.56 7.74
C LEU A 59 12.98 -18.78 6.54
N LEU A 60 11.67 -18.52 6.68
CA LEU A 60 10.73 -18.57 5.55
C LEU A 60 11.09 -17.52 4.48
N ALA A 61 11.45 -16.30 4.89
CA ALA A 61 11.89 -15.25 3.98
C ALA A 61 13.21 -15.60 3.26
N VAL A 62 14.18 -16.17 3.99
CA VAL A 62 15.44 -16.67 3.39
C VAL A 62 15.14 -17.79 2.39
N GLY A 63 14.29 -18.75 2.74
CA GLY A 63 13.88 -19.84 1.84
C GLY A 63 13.19 -19.31 0.59
N ALA A 64 12.28 -18.35 0.73
CA ALA A 64 11.65 -17.68 -0.40
C ALA A 64 12.67 -16.94 -1.28
N GLY A 65 13.65 -16.24 -0.68
CA GLY A 65 14.72 -15.55 -1.40
C GLY A 65 15.63 -16.50 -2.19
N VAL A 66 16.01 -17.63 -1.58
CA VAL A 66 16.77 -18.69 -2.26
C VAL A 66 15.94 -19.29 -3.40
N PHE A 67 14.66 -19.56 -3.17
CA PHE A 67 13.75 -20.05 -4.21
C PHE A 67 13.63 -19.08 -5.38
N THR A 68 13.39 -17.78 -5.11
CA THR A 68 13.26 -16.79 -6.19
C THR A 68 14.57 -16.60 -6.94
N PHE A 69 15.73 -16.74 -6.29
CA PHE A 69 17.03 -16.66 -6.96
C PHE A 69 17.23 -17.76 -8.02
N PHE A 70 16.74 -18.98 -7.78
CA PHE A 70 16.87 -20.08 -8.76
C PHE A 70 15.71 -20.16 -9.76
N TRP A 71 14.53 -19.67 -9.38
CA TRP A 71 13.31 -19.87 -10.15
C TRP A 71 12.90 -18.65 -10.99
N LEU A 72 13.21 -17.43 -10.55
CA LEU A 72 12.82 -16.23 -11.29
C LEU A 72 13.86 -15.93 -12.37
N ASP A 73 13.41 -15.78 -13.62
CA ASP A 73 14.26 -15.31 -14.72
C ASP A 73 14.37 -13.77 -14.63
N ASP A 74 15.57 -13.21 -14.81
CA ASP A 74 15.81 -11.77 -14.63
C ASP A 74 15.27 -10.93 -15.80
N THR A 75 15.41 -11.42 -17.03
CA THR A 75 15.04 -10.69 -18.25
C THR A 75 14.15 -11.52 -19.19
N PRO A 76 13.32 -10.86 -20.02
CA PRO A 76 12.55 -11.53 -21.08
C PRO A 76 13.41 -12.37 -22.03
N GLU A 77 14.67 -12.01 -22.23
CA GLU A 77 15.63 -12.74 -23.07
C GLU A 77 15.96 -14.12 -22.49
N GLN A 78 16.14 -14.18 -21.17
CA GLN A 78 16.49 -15.39 -20.43
C GLN A 78 15.26 -16.22 -20.03
N ALA A 79 14.04 -15.69 -20.22
CA ALA A 79 12.79 -16.32 -19.84
C ALA A 79 12.68 -17.78 -20.32
N ARG A 80 12.61 -18.74 -19.40
CA ARG A 80 12.51 -20.18 -19.73
C ARG A 80 11.12 -20.56 -20.25
N PHE A 81 10.11 -19.77 -19.90
CA PHE A 81 8.70 -20.04 -20.23
C PHE A 81 8.23 -19.44 -21.56
N LEU A 82 9.03 -18.58 -22.21
CA LEU A 82 8.69 -17.94 -23.48
C LEU A 82 9.35 -18.66 -24.66
N SER A 83 8.60 -18.86 -25.74
CA SER A 83 9.16 -19.31 -27.02
C SER A 83 10.04 -18.22 -27.64
N LYS A 84 10.94 -18.62 -28.55
CA LYS A 84 11.83 -17.65 -29.24
C LYS A 84 11.05 -16.54 -29.96
N GLN A 85 9.91 -16.87 -30.57
CA GLN A 85 9.07 -15.88 -31.26
C GLN A 85 8.46 -14.88 -30.26
N GLU A 86 7.91 -15.36 -29.15
CA GLU A 86 7.34 -14.49 -28.10
C GLU A 86 8.39 -13.58 -27.48
N LYS A 87 9.60 -14.09 -27.22
CA LYS A 87 10.72 -13.28 -26.75
C LYS A 87 11.01 -12.13 -27.69
N THR A 88 11.19 -12.42 -28.98
CA THR A 88 11.48 -11.38 -29.99
C THR A 88 10.37 -10.35 -30.07
N LEU A 89 9.09 -10.78 -30.07
CA LEU A 89 7.96 -9.86 -30.10
C LEU A 89 7.92 -8.95 -28.87
N LEU A 90 8.12 -9.51 -27.67
CA LEU A 90 8.11 -8.75 -26.42
C LEU A 90 9.27 -7.76 -26.34
N ILE A 91 10.49 -8.19 -26.68
CA ILE A 91 11.68 -7.33 -26.68
C ILE A 91 11.52 -6.18 -27.68
N ASN A 92 11.06 -6.46 -28.89
CA ASN A 92 10.85 -5.43 -29.91
C ASN A 92 9.78 -4.42 -29.49
N GLN A 93 8.68 -4.89 -28.90
CA GLN A 93 7.63 -4.01 -28.37
C GLN A 93 8.20 -3.09 -27.28
N LEU A 94 8.93 -3.64 -26.31
CA LEU A 94 9.54 -2.87 -25.22
C LEU A 94 10.57 -1.86 -25.74
N ALA A 95 11.41 -2.25 -26.71
CA ALA A 95 12.39 -1.37 -27.33
C ALA A 95 11.72 -0.21 -28.08
N SER A 96 10.62 -0.47 -28.79
CA SER A 96 9.85 0.58 -29.48
C SER A 96 9.25 1.59 -28.51
N GLU A 97 8.77 1.13 -27.35
CA GLU A 97 8.22 1.99 -26.29
C GLU A 97 9.32 2.83 -25.62
N GLU A 98 10.54 2.30 -25.49
CA GLU A 98 11.68 3.03 -24.93
C GLU A 98 12.15 4.16 -25.87
N GLN A 99 12.19 3.91 -27.18
CA GLN A 99 12.57 4.92 -28.18
C GLN A 99 11.57 6.07 -28.29
N GLN A 100 10.30 5.83 -27.96
CA GLN A 100 9.27 6.87 -27.93
C GLN A 100 9.30 7.75 -26.66
N LYS A 101 10.16 7.43 -25.67
CA LYS A 101 10.26 8.26 -24.47
C LYS A 101 10.99 9.56 -24.76
N VAL A 102 10.26 10.66 -24.68
CA VAL A 102 10.83 12.01 -24.74
C VAL A 102 11.71 12.25 -23.50
N THR A 103 12.98 12.59 -23.73
CA THR A 103 13.91 13.00 -22.68
C THR A 103 13.64 14.44 -22.25
N SER A 104 12.98 14.61 -21.10
CA SER A 104 12.89 15.85 -20.32
C SER A 104 13.95 15.89 -19.21
N ARG A 105 14.27 17.08 -18.69
CA ARG A 105 15.25 17.23 -17.61
C ARG A 105 14.60 16.94 -16.27
N LEU A 106 15.35 16.36 -15.33
CA LEU A 106 14.91 16.10 -13.95
C LEU A 106 14.33 17.36 -13.28
N SER A 107 14.90 18.53 -13.59
CA SER A 107 14.45 19.85 -13.11
C SER A 107 13.02 20.18 -13.52
N ASP A 108 12.56 19.69 -14.67
CA ASP A 108 11.25 20.03 -15.22
C ASP A 108 10.13 19.34 -14.43
N ALA A 109 10.41 18.14 -13.90
CA ALA A 109 9.51 17.44 -12.98
C ALA A 109 9.39 18.18 -11.63
N LEU A 110 10.51 18.65 -11.06
CA LEU A 110 10.52 19.35 -9.77
C LEU A 110 9.92 20.76 -9.83
N ARG A 111 9.94 21.41 -11.00
CA ARG A 111 9.30 22.71 -11.23
C ARG A 111 7.81 22.61 -11.53
N ASN A 112 7.29 21.39 -11.75
CA ASN A 112 5.89 21.19 -12.08
C ASN A 112 5.03 21.14 -10.82
N GLY A 113 4.15 22.13 -10.64
CA GLY A 113 3.22 22.19 -9.51
C GLY A 113 2.31 20.96 -9.37
N ARG A 114 2.00 20.25 -10.46
CA ARG A 114 1.21 19.01 -10.42
C ARG A 114 1.97 17.86 -9.75
N VAL A 115 3.29 17.80 -9.93
CA VAL A 115 4.15 16.80 -9.29
C VAL A 115 4.16 17.00 -7.78
N TRP A 116 4.22 18.27 -7.33
CA TRP A 116 4.09 18.61 -5.91
C TRP A 116 2.72 18.25 -5.34
N GLN A 117 1.64 18.52 -6.08
CA GLN A 117 0.29 18.13 -5.66
C GLN A 117 0.17 16.61 -5.50
N LEU A 118 0.67 15.84 -6.48
CA LEU A 118 0.72 14.37 -6.40
C LEU A 118 1.57 13.89 -5.21
N ALA A 119 2.72 14.52 -4.95
CA ALA A 119 3.59 14.17 -3.84
C ALA A 119 2.92 14.41 -2.48
N ILE A 120 2.23 15.54 -2.32
CA ILE A 120 1.47 15.85 -1.09
C ILE A 120 0.32 14.87 -0.91
N ILE A 121 -0.44 14.56 -1.97
CA ILE A 121 -1.51 13.55 -1.91
C ILE A 121 -0.93 12.21 -1.44
N TYR A 122 0.14 11.75 -2.08
CA TYR A 122 0.73 10.46 -1.72
C TYR A 122 1.30 10.45 -0.30
N LEU A 123 1.87 11.56 0.16
CA LEU A 123 2.27 11.73 1.57
C LEU A 123 1.07 11.52 2.50
N THR A 124 -0.07 12.18 2.24
CA THR A 124 -1.26 12.02 3.09
C THR A 124 -1.81 10.59 3.09
N ILE A 125 -1.81 9.93 1.93
CA ILE A 125 -2.18 8.51 1.79
C ILE A 125 -1.25 7.66 2.66
N GLN A 126 0.07 7.83 2.53
CA GLN A 126 1.04 7.01 3.25
C GLN A 126 1.02 7.27 4.76
N VAL A 127 0.82 8.52 5.20
CA VAL A 127 0.63 8.82 6.64
C VAL A 127 -0.53 8.00 7.21
N ALA A 128 -1.67 7.99 6.52
CA ALA A 128 -2.86 7.29 6.99
C ALA A 128 -2.74 5.75 6.88
N VAL A 129 -2.19 5.25 5.77
CA VAL A 129 -1.94 3.82 5.51
C VAL A 129 -1.02 3.23 6.58
N TYR A 130 0.15 3.82 6.82
CA TYR A 130 1.10 3.32 7.81
C TYR A 130 0.59 3.50 9.24
N GLY A 131 -0.16 4.58 9.49
CA GLY A 131 -0.83 4.80 10.77
C GLY A 131 -1.88 3.73 11.10
N LEU A 132 -2.51 3.14 10.08
CA LEU A 132 -3.34 1.94 10.23
C LEU A 132 -2.47 0.69 10.40
N ILE A 133 -1.58 0.39 9.44
CA ILE A 133 -0.81 -0.87 9.40
C ILE A 133 -0.06 -1.13 10.72
N PHE A 134 0.65 -0.14 11.25
CA PHE A 134 1.52 -0.34 12.41
C PHE A 134 0.75 -0.55 13.73
N PHE A 135 -0.47 -0.04 13.81
CA PHE A 135 -1.23 0.02 15.06
C PHE A 135 -2.53 -0.79 15.00
N LEU A 136 -2.89 -1.35 13.84
CA LEU A 136 -4.09 -2.16 13.71
C LEU A 136 -4.08 -3.37 14.67
N PRO A 137 -2.98 -4.14 14.82
CA PRO A 137 -2.95 -5.27 15.77
C PRO A 137 -3.16 -4.84 17.22
N THR A 138 -2.49 -3.75 17.65
CA THR A 138 -2.62 -3.24 19.02
C THR A 138 -4.00 -2.64 19.28
N GLN A 139 -4.58 -1.94 18.30
CA GLN A 139 -5.93 -1.41 18.37
C GLN A 139 -6.97 -2.53 18.46
N VAL A 140 -6.86 -3.58 17.65
CA VAL A 140 -7.76 -4.74 17.71
C VAL A 140 -7.61 -5.46 19.06
N ALA A 141 -6.40 -5.65 19.55
CA ALA A 141 -6.18 -6.25 20.87
C ALA A 141 -6.84 -5.43 21.99
N ALA A 142 -6.70 -4.09 21.96
CA ALA A 142 -7.34 -3.19 22.91
C ALA A 142 -8.88 -3.29 22.84
N LEU A 143 -9.47 -3.34 21.64
CA LEU A 143 -10.93 -3.51 21.46
C LEU A 143 -11.44 -4.86 22.01
N LEU A 144 -10.62 -5.91 21.98
CA LEU A 144 -10.93 -7.23 22.52
C LEU A 144 -10.66 -7.33 24.03
N GLY A 145 -10.02 -6.33 24.65
CA GLY A 145 -9.58 -6.39 26.04
C GLY A 145 -8.46 -7.40 26.28
N THR A 146 -7.70 -7.76 25.24
CA THR A 146 -6.62 -8.73 25.30
C THR A 146 -5.27 -8.10 24.95
N LYS A 147 -4.17 -8.80 25.21
CA LYS A 147 -2.86 -8.44 24.65
C LYS A 147 -2.79 -8.86 23.18
N VAL A 148 -1.80 -8.34 22.46
CA VAL A 148 -1.48 -8.81 21.11
C VAL A 148 -1.02 -10.27 21.22
N GLY A 149 -1.68 -11.15 20.47
CA GLY A 149 -1.50 -12.60 20.49
C GLY A 149 -2.33 -13.22 19.36
N PHE A 150 -2.53 -14.54 19.36
CA PHE A 150 -3.18 -15.23 18.25
C PHE A 150 -4.62 -14.74 18.03
N THR A 151 -5.43 -14.66 19.08
CA THR A 151 -6.84 -14.22 18.97
C THR A 151 -6.97 -12.82 18.38
N ALA A 152 -6.19 -11.85 18.89
CA ALA A 152 -6.21 -10.48 18.37
C ALA A 152 -5.74 -10.44 16.91
N SER A 153 -4.69 -11.18 16.59
CA SER A 153 -4.16 -11.27 15.23
C SER A 153 -5.11 -11.91 14.22
N VAL A 154 -5.90 -12.91 14.63
CA VAL A 154 -6.96 -13.50 13.79
C VAL A 154 -8.03 -12.47 13.49
N VAL A 155 -8.44 -11.68 14.47
CA VAL A 155 -9.41 -10.58 14.26
C VAL A 155 -8.80 -9.47 13.39
N THR A 156 -7.51 -9.18 13.53
CA THR A 156 -6.79 -8.23 12.67
C THR A 156 -6.74 -8.69 11.20
N ALA A 157 -6.79 -10.00 10.92
CA ALA A 157 -6.86 -10.49 9.55
C ALA A 157 -8.17 -10.08 8.85
N ILE A 158 -9.27 -9.81 9.58
CA ILE A 158 -10.58 -9.48 9.01
C ILE A 158 -10.51 -8.18 8.16
N PRO A 159 -10.02 -7.03 8.68
CA PRO A 159 -9.78 -5.85 7.84
C PRO A 159 -8.88 -6.09 6.64
N TRP A 160 -7.83 -6.93 6.76
CA TRP A 160 -6.93 -7.22 5.63
C TRP A 160 -7.59 -8.07 4.54
N VAL A 161 -8.43 -9.03 4.92
CA VAL A 161 -9.28 -9.78 3.97
C VAL A 161 -10.23 -8.83 3.26
N ALA A 162 -10.89 -7.93 4.00
CA ALA A 162 -11.76 -6.92 3.42
C ALA A 162 -10.98 -6.04 2.42
N ALA A 163 -9.77 -5.61 2.79
CA ALA A 163 -8.88 -4.84 1.93
C ALA A 163 -8.44 -5.59 0.66
N LEU A 164 -8.23 -6.91 0.74
CA LEU A 164 -7.92 -7.75 -0.42
C LEU A 164 -9.05 -7.68 -1.46
N PHE A 165 -10.31 -7.82 -1.03
CA PHE A 165 -11.47 -7.67 -1.92
C PHE A 165 -11.63 -6.25 -2.44
N GLY A 166 -11.45 -5.24 -1.58
CA GLY A 166 -11.50 -3.83 -1.96
C GLY A 166 -10.48 -3.47 -3.05
N THR A 167 -9.24 -3.93 -2.89
CA THR A 167 -8.14 -3.73 -3.85
C THR A 167 -8.38 -4.42 -5.18
N TRP A 168 -9.19 -5.48 -5.20
CA TRP A 168 -9.61 -6.16 -6.42
C TRP A 168 -10.80 -5.44 -7.10
N LEU A 169 -11.78 -4.95 -6.34
CA LEU A 169 -13.02 -4.37 -6.88
C LEU A 169 -12.89 -2.90 -7.28
N ILE A 170 -12.34 -2.05 -6.41
CA ILE A 170 -12.37 -0.59 -6.56
C ILE A 170 -11.56 -0.12 -7.78
N PRO A 171 -10.34 -0.62 -8.05
CA PRO A 171 -9.60 -0.22 -9.25
C PRO A 171 -10.32 -0.64 -10.53
N ARG A 172 -10.93 -1.83 -10.56
CA ARG A 172 -11.74 -2.28 -11.70
C ARG A 172 -12.96 -1.40 -11.93
N TYR A 173 -13.62 -0.98 -10.85
CA TYR A 173 -14.71 -0.02 -10.93
C TYR A 173 -14.22 1.32 -11.49
N SER A 174 -13.10 1.83 -10.98
CA SER A 174 -12.47 3.05 -11.45
C SER A 174 -12.09 3.00 -12.93
N ASP A 175 -11.60 1.86 -13.43
CA ASP A 175 -11.24 1.70 -14.84
C ASP A 175 -12.49 1.60 -15.73
N LYS A 176 -13.58 0.99 -15.25
CA LYS A 176 -14.84 0.91 -16.00
C LYS A 176 -15.54 2.27 -16.13
N THR A 177 -15.51 3.09 -15.08
CA THR A 177 -16.17 4.41 -15.09
C THR A 177 -15.30 5.50 -15.70
N GLY A 178 -13.98 5.34 -15.70
CA GLY A 178 -13.03 6.40 -16.09
C GLY A 178 -12.90 7.52 -15.05
N GLU A 179 -13.74 7.53 -14.02
CA GLU A 179 -13.86 8.56 -12.97
C GLU A 179 -12.78 8.40 -11.89
N ARG A 180 -11.51 8.21 -12.30
CA ARG A 180 -10.37 7.87 -11.42
C ARG A 180 -10.19 8.82 -10.26
N ARG A 181 -10.34 10.13 -10.52
CA ARG A 181 -10.23 11.18 -9.49
C ARG A 181 -11.29 11.00 -8.41
N ASN A 182 -12.55 10.87 -8.82
CA ASN A 182 -13.68 10.81 -7.90
C ASN A 182 -13.65 9.51 -7.10
N VAL A 183 -13.33 8.38 -7.75
CA VAL A 183 -13.17 7.09 -7.07
C VAL A 183 -12.05 7.14 -6.04
N ALA A 184 -10.86 7.67 -6.38
CA ALA A 184 -9.76 7.79 -5.43
C ALA A 184 -10.11 8.69 -4.24
N ALA A 185 -10.70 9.85 -4.49
CA ALA A 185 -11.09 10.79 -3.44
C ALA A 185 -12.13 10.17 -2.49
N LEU A 186 -13.23 9.63 -3.03
CA LEU A 186 -14.28 9.02 -2.22
C LEU A 186 -13.78 7.80 -1.44
N THR A 187 -12.89 7.01 -2.03
CA THR A 187 -12.27 5.85 -1.37
C THR A 187 -11.40 6.28 -0.20
N LEU A 188 -10.59 7.32 -0.36
CA LEU A 188 -9.76 7.86 0.72
C LEU A 188 -10.60 8.55 1.80
N LEU A 189 -11.67 9.25 1.41
CA LEU A 189 -12.61 9.87 2.34
C LEU A 189 -13.32 8.82 3.20
N ALA A 190 -13.82 7.74 2.58
CA ALA A 190 -14.43 6.63 3.29
C ALA A 190 -13.42 5.98 4.25
N ALA A 191 -12.15 5.84 3.84
CA ALA A 191 -11.10 5.33 4.71
C ALA A 191 -10.85 6.22 5.94
N GLY A 192 -10.78 7.55 5.71
CA GLY A 192 -10.63 8.55 6.76
C GLY A 192 -11.79 8.53 7.76
N ILE A 193 -13.02 8.46 7.28
CA ILE A 193 -14.20 8.32 8.14
C ILE A 193 -14.15 7.00 8.92
N GLY A 194 -13.80 5.89 8.26
CA GLY A 194 -13.68 4.57 8.90
C GLY A 194 -12.66 4.55 10.04
N ILE A 195 -11.44 5.08 9.81
CA ILE A 195 -10.42 5.11 10.86
C ILE A 195 -10.81 6.05 12.00
N GLY A 196 -11.41 7.20 11.72
CA GLY A 196 -11.87 8.13 12.76
C GLY A 196 -12.99 7.53 13.62
N LEU A 197 -13.99 6.90 12.99
CA LEU A 197 -15.09 6.24 13.71
C LEU A 197 -14.63 5.01 14.50
N SER A 198 -13.57 4.33 14.08
CA SER A 198 -13.06 3.15 14.80
C SER A 198 -12.64 3.44 16.25
N GLY A 199 -12.30 4.69 16.58
CA GLY A 199 -11.94 5.11 17.94
C GLY A 199 -13.12 5.50 18.82
N LEU A 200 -14.33 5.60 18.26
CA LEU A 200 -15.51 6.16 18.93
C LEU A 200 -16.66 5.15 19.07
N LEU A 201 -16.57 4.01 18.39
CA LEU A 201 -17.62 3.01 18.31
C LEU A 201 -17.37 1.81 19.23
N SER A 202 -18.41 1.00 19.45
CA SER A 202 -18.28 -0.27 20.17
C SER A 202 -17.34 -1.26 19.45
N PRO A 203 -16.73 -2.24 20.14
CA PRO A 203 -15.70 -3.11 19.55
C PRO A 203 -16.05 -3.73 18.20
N VAL A 204 -17.27 -4.27 18.06
CA VAL A 204 -17.74 -4.87 16.81
C VAL A 204 -17.85 -3.82 15.70
N MET A 205 -18.45 -2.66 16.01
CA MET A 205 -18.61 -1.57 15.05
C MET A 205 -17.27 -0.91 14.69
N ALA A 206 -16.32 -0.87 15.62
CA ALA A 206 -14.97 -0.41 15.40
C ALA A 206 -14.23 -1.33 14.42
N ILE A 207 -14.37 -2.65 14.52
CA ILE A 207 -13.80 -3.60 13.54
C ILE A 207 -14.41 -3.37 12.16
N VAL A 208 -15.72 -3.18 12.06
CA VAL A 208 -16.38 -2.86 10.78
C VAL A 208 -15.83 -1.55 10.20
N ALA A 209 -15.65 -0.52 11.02
CA ALA A 209 -15.05 0.74 10.60
C ALA A 209 -13.59 0.59 10.15
N LEU A 210 -12.82 -0.27 10.81
CA LEU A 210 -11.46 -0.64 10.42
C LEU A 210 -11.42 -1.41 9.09
N CYS A 211 -12.42 -2.24 8.78
CA CYS A 211 -12.55 -2.86 7.46
C CYS A 211 -12.71 -1.81 6.36
N VAL A 212 -13.55 -0.79 6.57
CA VAL A 212 -13.73 0.33 5.63
C VAL A 212 -12.42 1.11 5.47
N ALA A 213 -11.71 1.38 6.58
CA ALA A 213 -10.40 2.03 6.57
C ALA A 213 -9.37 1.23 5.76
N ALA A 214 -9.24 -0.07 6.04
CA ALA A 214 -8.29 -0.95 5.38
C ALA A 214 -8.59 -1.07 3.88
N ILE A 215 -9.87 -1.22 3.50
CA ILE A 215 -10.31 -1.21 2.10
C ILE A 215 -9.83 0.07 1.43
N GLY A 216 -10.17 1.23 1.96
CA GLY A 216 -9.91 2.46 1.25
C GLY A 216 -8.43 2.82 1.18
N PHE A 217 -7.65 2.60 2.24
CA PHE A 217 -6.21 2.88 2.26
C PHE A 217 -5.39 1.97 1.36
N ILE A 218 -5.77 0.70 1.20
CA ILE A 218 -5.06 -0.19 0.27
C ILE A 218 -5.55 0.02 -1.16
N ALA A 219 -6.87 0.15 -1.38
CA ALA A 219 -7.44 0.23 -2.72
C ALA A 219 -7.23 1.59 -3.42
N VAL A 220 -7.03 2.68 -2.68
CA VAL A 220 -6.75 4.00 -3.29
C VAL A 220 -5.39 4.03 -4.00
N GLN A 221 -4.40 3.27 -3.54
CA GLN A 221 -3.03 3.28 -4.07
C GLN A 221 -2.95 2.92 -5.56
N PRO A 222 -3.49 1.77 -6.03
CA PRO A 222 -3.47 1.45 -7.45
C PRO A 222 -4.23 2.47 -8.30
N VAL A 223 -5.34 3.05 -7.80
CA VAL A 223 -6.07 4.11 -8.52
C VAL A 223 -5.23 5.37 -8.62
N PHE A 224 -4.62 5.82 -7.52
CA PHE A 224 -3.73 6.98 -7.48
C PHE A 224 -2.57 6.83 -8.45
N TRP A 225 -1.91 5.67 -8.49
CA TRP A 225 -0.75 5.44 -9.35
C TRP A 225 -1.06 5.42 -10.85
N THR A 226 -2.33 5.45 -11.26
CA THR A 226 -2.71 5.71 -12.65
C THR A 226 -2.67 7.21 -13.02
N MET A 227 -2.79 8.12 -12.06
CA MET A 227 -2.87 9.57 -12.31
C MET A 227 -1.52 10.19 -12.73
N PRO A 228 -0.36 9.88 -12.09
CA PRO A 228 0.93 10.40 -12.56
C PRO A 228 1.20 10.06 -14.03
N THR A 229 0.82 8.86 -14.46
CA THR A 229 1.01 8.39 -15.84
C THR A 229 0.13 9.10 -16.87
N GLN A 230 -0.94 9.77 -16.44
CA GLN A 230 -1.80 10.61 -17.31
C GLN A 230 -1.27 12.04 -17.41
N LEU A 231 -0.59 12.52 -16.38
CA LEU A 231 -0.16 13.91 -16.25
C LEU A 231 1.27 14.16 -16.71
N LEU A 232 2.09 13.12 -16.76
CA LEU A 232 3.51 13.19 -17.05
C LEU A 232 3.88 12.11 -18.08
N SER A 233 4.87 12.42 -18.91
CA SER A 233 5.42 11.49 -19.89
C SER A 233 6.95 11.47 -19.86
N GLY A 234 7.55 10.43 -20.44
CA GLY A 234 9.00 10.32 -20.60
C GLY A 234 9.77 10.32 -19.27
N THR A 235 10.90 11.02 -19.24
CA THR A 235 11.77 11.10 -18.05
C THR A 235 11.15 11.92 -16.90
N ALA A 236 10.29 12.90 -17.20
CA ALA A 236 9.59 13.68 -16.18
C ALA A 236 8.64 12.80 -15.35
N LEU A 237 8.02 11.79 -15.98
CA LEU A 237 7.23 10.78 -15.28
C LEU A 237 8.10 9.95 -14.32
N ALA A 238 9.26 9.47 -14.78
CA ALA A 238 10.16 8.67 -13.93
C ALA A 238 10.67 9.48 -12.72
N ALA A 239 11.09 10.72 -12.96
CA ALA A 239 11.50 11.66 -11.92
C ALA A 239 10.35 11.96 -10.93
N GLY A 240 9.16 12.22 -11.46
CA GLY A 240 7.96 12.47 -10.67
C GLY A 240 7.56 11.28 -9.81
N ILE A 241 7.59 10.05 -10.34
CA ILE A 241 7.34 8.82 -9.57
C ILE A 241 8.34 8.67 -8.42
N GLY A 242 9.63 8.93 -8.68
CA GLY A 242 10.65 8.89 -7.63
C GLY A 242 10.39 9.93 -6.53
N PHE A 243 10.09 11.16 -6.93
CA PHE A 243 9.80 12.26 -6.00
C PHE A 243 8.53 12.01 -5.17
N VAL A 244 7.46 11.53 -5.80
CA VAL A 244 6.22 11.14 -5.12
C VAL A 244 6.50 10.02 -4.12
N ASN A 245 7.26 8.98 -4.50
CA ASN A 245 7.63 7.90 -3.58
C ASN A 245 8.46 8.39 -2.39
N LEU A 246 9.38 9.34 -2.59
CA LEU A 246 10.13 9.97 -1.50
C LEU A 246 9.18 10.60 -0.47
N PHE A 247 8.20 11.38 -0.93
CA PHE A 247 7.19 11.97 -0.05
C PHE A 247 6.31 10.92 0.63
N GLY A 248 6.04 9.81 -0.05
CA GLY A 248 5.38 8.65 0.54
C GLY A 248 6.20 8.01 1.67
N ALA A 249 7.52 7.87 1.49
CA ALA A 249 8.42 7.36 2.53
C ALA A 249 8.49 8.31 3.74
N VAL A 250 8.54 9.62 3.49
CA VAL A 250 8.43 10.66 4.53
C VAL A 250 7.10 10.53 5.27
N GLY A 251 5.99 10.32 4.55
CA GLY A 251 4.68 10.08 5.16
C GLY A 251 4.66 8.87 6.08
N GLY A 252 5.26 7.74 5.66
CA GLY A 252 5.39 6.55 6.50
C GLY A 252 6.26 6.75 7.74
N PHE A 253 7.31 7.55 7.63
CA PHE A 253 8.15 7.92 8.78
C PHE A 253 7.40 8.82 9.78
N ILE A 254 6.63 9.79 9.29
CA ILE A 254 5.90 10.76 10.12
C ILE A 254 4.63 10.14 10.75
N ALA A 255 4.04 9.13 10.12
CA ALA A 255 2.79 8.48 10.57
C ALA A 255 2.76 8.12 12.07
N PRO A 256 3.69 7.31 12.61
CA PRO A 256 3.67 6.97 14.04
C PRO A 256 3.92 8.20 14.92
N ILE A 257 4.77 9.15 14.49
CA ILE A 257 5.08 10.35 15.26
C ILE A 257 3.83 11.22 15.44
N LEU A 258 3.08 11.47 14.36
CA LEU A 258 1.85 12.26 14.42
C LEU A 258 0.79 11.59 15.30
N ARG A 259 0.61 10.28 15.13
CA ARG A 259 -0.38 9.51 15.89
C ARG A 259 -0.06 9.57 17.39
N VAL A 260 1.13 9.14 17.79
CA VAL A 260 1.53 9.08 19.21
C VAL A 260 1.57 10.48 19.84
N LYS A 261 1.99 11.50 19.10
CA LYS A 261 1.97 12.88 19.60
C LYS A 261 0.55 13.39 19.85
N ALA A 262 -0.41 13.05 18.98
CA ALA A 262 -1.81 13.40 19.22
C ALA A 262 -2.38 12.64 20.44
N GLU A 263 -2.10 11.34 20.56
CA GLU A 263 -2.53 10.53 21.71
C GLU A 263 -2.01 11.10 23.04
N THR A 264 -0.74 11.52 23.07
CA THR A 264 -0.12 12.10 24.27
C THR A 264 -0.59 13.51 24.59
N LEU A 265 -0.75 14.39 23.59
CA LEU A 265 -1.21 15.77 23.80
C LEU A 265 -2.65 15.84 24.32
N PHE A 266 -3.52 14.97 23.82
CA PHE A 266 -4.94 14.94 24.18
C PHE A 266 -5.27 13.88 25.24
N ALA A 267 -4.27 13.13 25.72
CA ALA A 267 -4.42 12.01 26.66
C ALA A 267 -5.54 11.04 26.24
N SER A 268 -5.61 10.70 24.94
CA SER A 268 -6.71 9.91 24.36
C SER A 268 -6.27 9.16 23.11
N ASP A 269 -6.47 7.84 23.10
CA ASP A 269 -6.19 6.97 21.94
C ASP A 269 -7.00 7.37 20.70
N ALA A 270 -8.22 7.87 20.90
CA ALA A 270 -9.08 8.35 19.83
C ALA A 270 -8.48 9.57 19.10
N ALA A 271 -7.68 10.39 19.78
CA ALA A 271 -7.04 11.56 19.17
C ALA A 271 -6.03 11.17 18.07
N GLY A 272 -5.31 10.05 18.27
CA GLY A 272 -4.42 9.50 17.25
C GLY A 272 -5.18 9.11 15.98
N LEU A 273 -6.30 8.41 16.14
CA LEU A 273 -7.14 7.94 15.03
C LEU A 273 -7.82 9.10 14.30
N LEU A 274 -8.33 10.09 15.03
CA LEU A 274 -8.92 11.30 14.45
C LEU A 274 -7.90 12.15 13.70
N THR A 275 -6.63 12.16 14.15
CA THR A 275 -5.55 12.84 13.44
C THR A 275 -5.27 12.18 12.09
N LEU A 276 -5.20 10.84 12.05
CA LEU A 276 -5.05 10.09 10.79
C LEU A 276 -6.27 10.28 9.88
N ALA A 277 -7.48 10.31 10.45
CA ALA A 277 -8.71 10.61 9.72
C ALA A 277 -8.65 12.00 9.07
N ALA A 278 -8.24 13.03 9.82
CA ALA A 278 -8.09 14.39 9.32
C ALA A 278 -7.09 14.46 8.17
N VAL A 279 -5.94 13.80 8.29
CA VAL A 279 -4.93 13.72 7.21
C VAL A 279 -5.50 13.05 5.96
N ALA A 280 -6.24 11.94 6.11
CA ALA A 280 -6.90 11.27 4.99
C ALA A 280 -7.97 12.14 4.32
N VAL A 281 -8.78 12.86 5.11
CA VAL A 281 -9.79 13.81 4.59
C VAL A 281 -9.13 14.94 3.83
N ILE A 282 -8.05 15.53 4.37
CA ILE A 282 -7.26 16.56 3.67
C ILE A 282 -6.73 16.00 2.34
N GLY A 283 -6.15 14.80 2.36
CA GLY A 283 -5.71 14.10 1.15
C GLY A 283 -6.82 13.95 0.13
N SER A 284 -8.01 13.53 0.56
CA SER A 284 -9.19 13.40 -0.32
C SER A 284 -9.60 14.74 -0.92
N LEU A 285 -9.59 15.83 -0.15
CA LEU A 285 -9.94 17.17 -0.63
C LEU A 285 -8.92 17.64 -1.68
N ILE A 286 -7.62 17.36 -1.48
CA ILE A 286 -6.58 17.69 -2.45
C ILE A 286 -6.72 16.86 -3.73
N ILE A 287 -7.18 15.60 -3.65
CA ILE A 287 -7.50 14.79 -4.85
C ILE A 287 -8.66 15.41 -5.63
N PHE A 288 -9.68 15.97 -4.96
CA PHE A 288 -10.79 16.62 -5.68
C PHE A 288 -10.35 17.86 -6.47
N THR A 289 -9.31 18.57 -6.02
CA THR A 289 -8.78 19.75 -6.73
C THR A 289 -7.86 19.40 -7.91
N LEU A 290 -7.50 18.12 -8.06
CA LEU A 290 -6.67 17.63 -9.16
C LEU A 290 -7.43 17.79 -10.49
N ARG A 291 -6.85 18.59 -11.40
CA ARG A 291 -7.29 18.68 -12.80
C ARG A 291 -6.50 17.64 -13.59
N VAL A 292 -7.13 16.47 -13.76
CA VAL A 292 -6.64 15.38 -14.62
C VAL A 292 -6.89 15.74 -16.08
#